data_AF-A0A974PG78-F1
#
_entry.id   AF-A0A974PG78-F1
#
_cell.length_a   1.000
_cell.length_b   1.000
_cell.length_c   1.000
_cell.angle_alpha   90.00
_cell.angle_beta   90.00
_cell.angle_gamma   90.00
#
_symmetry.space_group_name_H-M   'P 1'
#
loop_
_entity.id
_entity.type
_entity.pdbx_description
1 polymer ?
#
loop_
_entity_poly.entity_id
_entity_poly.type
_entity_poly.pdbx_seq_one_letter_code
_entity_poly.pdbx_strand_id
1 'polypeptide(L)'
;MKIVKMRKSVFVSTIVISGLLFGSVGAFAGTGIEAIKAKLNHNIKFVLDGSKWTPKDQSGNNLSALVYSGSTYVPLRAVSEALGAEVDFDANSSTISINSSGDSGIPYNDDSTASAPAATSAPAATSAPATPSTPSTPSTSNGKTFGSAIPVGKSVSFDDPYSYDGLAYTGNYTVSVTSVKSVTRSEIAALGFKEPEANSLIEYKLAKVKIILKNGKLISDTKHENTYVSVALLPALWGSKTSDGNSIIGVTDYGFTGSLDDALDEATDGKKLVSGQTYNYTAEGLVIVPVTKGSANYLTIQLNNKDDYDNSFFYFNLQ
;
A
#
# COMPACT_ATOMS: atom_id res chain seq x y z
N MET A 1 -60.64 -58.63 -37.19
CA MET A 1 -59.71 -58.92 -38.30
C MET A 1 -58.32 -58.45 -37.91
N LYS A 2 -57.33 -59.36 -38.00
CA LYS A 2 -55.87 -59.20 -37.78
C LYS A 2 -55.38 -58.65 -36.43
N ILE A 3 -54.89 -59.58 -35.61
CA ILE A 3 -53.86 -59.35 -34.60
C ILE A 3 -52.57 -58.97 -35.34
N VAL A 4 -52.02 -57.79 -35.05
CA VAL A 4 -50.65 -57.41 -35.43
C VAL A 4 -49.81 -57.36 -34.16
N LYS A 5 -48.81 -58.24 -34.09
CA LYS A 5 -47.81 -58.35 -33.03
C LYS A 5 -46.49 -57.83 -33.57
N MET A 6 -46.03 -56.64 -33.17
CA MET A 6 -44.68 -56.08 -33.42
C MET A 6 -44.45 -54.92 -32.45
N ARG A 7 -43.26 -54.59 -31.94
CA ARG A 7 -41.99 -55.25 -31.61
C ARG A 7 -41.41 -54.35 -30.51
N LYS A 8 -41.02 -54.89 -29.35
CA LYS A 8 -40.46 -54.12 -28.24
C LYS A 8 -39.01 -53.72 -28.58
N SER A 9 -38.83 -52.62 -29.29
CA SER A 9 -37.63 -51.79 -29.27
C SER A 9 -37.77 -50.72 -30.35
N VAL A 10 -37.10 -49.59 -30.11
CA VAL A 10 -36.92 -48.45 -30.99
C VAL A 10 -37.98 -47.34 -30.83
N PHE A 11 -37.46 -46.13 -30.52
CA PHE A 11 -38.09 -44.81 -30.46
C PHE A 11 -38.71 -44.33 -29.12
N VAL A 12 -37.89 -44.28 -28.06
CA VAL A 12 -38.00 -43.27 -26.97
C VAL A 12 -37.17 -42.04 -27.37
N SER A 13 -37.55 -41.38 -28.47
CA SER A 13 -36.81 -40.22 -28.97
C SER A 13 -37.74 -39.27 -29.71
N THR A 14 -38.70 -38.65 -29.01
CA THR A 14 -39.44 -37.46 -29.53
C THR A 14 -40.33 -36.68 -28.55
N ILE A 15 -40.33 -36.95 -27.23
CA ILE A 15 -41.14 -36.16 -26.26
C ILE A 15 -40.29 -35.77 -25.05
N VAL A 16 -39.38 -34.79 -25.21
CA VAL A 16 -38.89 -33.91 -24.12
C VAL A 16 -38.47 -32.55 -24.73
N ILE A 17 -39.30 -31.92 -25.56
CA ILE A 17 -38.99 -30.62 -26.20
C ILE A 17 -39.93 -29.47 -25.76
N SER A 18 -40.88 -29.68 -24.85
CA SER A 18 -41.77 -28.58 -24.44
C SER A 18 -42.06 -28.56 -22.95
N GLY A 19 -41.05 -28.23 -22.14
CA GLY A 19 -41.19 -28.14 -20.68
C GLY A 19 -40.08 -27.42 -19.93
N LEU A 20 -39.30 -26.54 -20.58
CA LEU A 20 -38.33 -25.67 -19.90
C LEU A 20 -38.43 -24.24 -20.46
N LEU A 21 -39.55 -23.59 -20.19
CA LEU A 21 -39.67 -22.13 -20.23
C LEU A 21 -40.29 -21.73 -18.90
N PHE A 22 -39.77 -20.66 -18.29
CA PHE A 22 -39.99 -20.19 -16.90
C PHE A 22 -39.08 -20.78 -15.83
N GLY A 23 -37.77 -20.73 -16.07
CA GLY A 23 -36.79 -20.49 -15.02
C GLY A 23 -36.26 -19.07 -15.19
N SER A 24 -36.66 -18.16 -14.31
CA SER A 24 -36.16 -16.79 -14.20
C SER A 24 -34.63 -16.76 -14.32
N VAL A 25 -34.11 -16.16 -15.39
CA VAL A 25 -32.72 -15.68 -15.42
C VAL A 25 -32.67 -14.52 -14.44
N GLY A 26 -32.45 -14.84 -13.17
CA GLY A 26 -31.98 -13.85 -12.21
C GLY A 26 -30.64 -13.34 -12.73
N ALA A 27 -30.56 -12.05 -13.01
CA ALA A 27 -29.30 -11.38 -13.21
C ALA A 27 -28.45 -11.63 -11.95
N PHE A 28 -27.43 -12.48 -12.06
CA PHE A 28 -26.41 -12.54 -11.02
C PHE A 28 -25.60 -11.25 -11.12
N ALA A 29 -25.82 -10.35 -10.16
CA ALA A 29 -24.91 -9.25 -9.89
C ALA A 29 -23.50 -9.83 -9.67
N GLY A 30 -22.49 -9.27 -10.35
CA GLY A 30 -21.11 -9.72 -10.20
C GLY A 30 -20.63 -9.53 -8.77
N THR A 31 -20.46 -10.61 -8.02
CA THR A 31 -20.14 -10.62 -6.58
C THR A 31 -18.69 -10.27 -6.26
N GLY A 32 -17.90 -9.76 -7.21
CA GLY A 32 -16.46 -9.50 -7.01
C GLY A 32 -15.63 -10.76 -6.69
N ILE A 33 -16.22 -11.97 -6.77
CA ILE A 33 -15.58 -13.26 -6.48
C ILE A 33 -15.29 -13.96 -7.81
N GLU A 34 -14.00 -14.10 -8.13
CA GLU A 34 -13.54 -14.90 -9.27
C GLU A 34 -13.20 -16.33 -8.82
N ALA A 35 -13.76 -17.33 -9.51
CA ALA A 35 -13.42 -18.72 -9.27
C ALA A 35 -12.06 -19.06 -9.87
N ILE A 36 -11.03 -19.14 -9.02
CA ILE A 36 -9.68 -19.56 -9.42
C ILE A 36 -9.41 -21.02 -9.08
N LYS A 37 -8.52 -21.68 -9.85
CA LYS A 37 -7.99 -23.01 -9.52
C LYS A 37 -6.61 -22.88 -8.88
N ALA A 38 -6.56 -23.02 -7.57
CA ALA A 38 -5.31 -23.02 -6.79
C ALA A 38 -4.91 -24.44 -6.33
N LYS A 39 -3.65 -24.61 -5.92
CA LYS A 39 -3.14 -25.88 -5.37
C LYS A 39 -2.72 -25.69 -3.92
N LEU A 40 -3.15 -26.59 -3.03
CA LEU A 40 -2.54 -26.69 -1.70
C LEU A 40 -1.17 -27.35 -1.81
N ASN A 41 -0.17 -26.77 -1.13
CA ASN A 41 1.19 -27.27 -1.12
C ASN A 41 1.61 -27.66 0.31
N HIS A 42 1.50 -28.95 0.61
CA HIS A 42 1.88 -29.53 1.91
C HIS A 42 3.40 -29.69 2.11
N ASN A 43 4.22 -29.40 1.10
CA ASN A 43 5.67 -29.51 1.19
C ASN A 43 6.34 -28.22 1.70
N ILE A 44 5.60 -27.11 1.73
CA ILE A 44 6.08 -25.84 2.27
C ILE A 44 6.10 -25.94 3.79
N LYS A 45 7.28 -25.69 4.36
CA LYS A 45 7.54 -25.74 5.80
C LYS A 45 7.50 -24.33 6.37
N PHE A 46 6.91 -24.17 7.54
CA PHE A 46 6.89 -22.89 8.25
C PHE A 46 7.91 -22.89 9.38
N VAL A 47 8.57 -21.75 9.55
CA VAL A 47 9.53 -21.47 10.63
C VAL A 47 9.14 -20.12 11.21
N LEU A 48 8.94 -20.06 12.52
CA LEU A 48 8.60 -18.86 13.28
C LEU A 48 9.62 -18.72 14.40
N ASP A 49 10.25 -17.55 14.53
CA ASP A 49 11.32 -17.27 15.49
C ASP A 49 12.42 -18.34 15.52
N GLY A 50 12.83 -18.78 14.32
CA GLY A 50 13.86 -19.81 14.12
C GLY A 50 13.41 -21.25 14.45
N SER A 51 12.16 -21.44 14.90
CA SER A 51 11.61 -22.74 15.29
C SER A 51 10.62 -23.28 14.26
N LYS A 52 10.62 -24.61 14.04
CA LYS A 52 9.60 -25.25 13.20
C LYS A 52 8.23 -25.00 13.80
N TRP A 53 7.32 -24.51 12.97
CA TRP A 53 5.97 -24.17 13.36
C TRP A 53 4.99 -24.65 12.28
N THR A 54 3.73 -24.87 12.65
CA THR A 54 2.68 -25.31 11.72
C THR A 54 1.45 -24.43 11.94
N PRO A 55 0.97 -23.70 10.92
CA PRO A 55 -0.23 -22.90 11.03
C PRO A 55 -1.43 -23.82 11.28
N LYS A 56 -2.32 -23.40 12.18
CA LYS A 56 -3.55 -24.12 12.50
C LYS A 56 -4.76 -23.23 12.35
N ASP A 57 -5.91 -23.83 12.05
CA ASP A 57 -7.20 -23.14 12.13
C ASP A 57 -7.75 -23.10 13.55
N GLN A 58 -8.90 -22.44 13.74
CA GLN A 58 -9.61 -22.34 15.02
C GLN A 58 -10.07 -23.69 15.58
N SER A 59 -10.16 -24.74 14.75
CA SER A 59 -10.49 -26.10 15.16
C SER A 59 -9.24 -26.95 15.45
N GLY A 60 -8.04 -26.37 15.31
CA GLY A 60 -6.77 -27.04 15.54
C GLY A 60 -6.25 -27.87 14.36
N ASN A 61 -6.88 -27.80 13.18
CA ASN A 61 -6.43 -28.50 11.98
C ASN A 61 -5.23 -27.81 11.37
N ASN A 62 -4.27 -28.58 10.85
CA ASN A 62 -3.10 -28.04 10.17
C ASN A 62 -3.50 -27.38 8.85
N LEU A 63 -3.07 -26.14 8.66
CA LEU A 63 -3.22 -25.39 7.43
C LEU A 63 -1.98 -25.57 6.55
N SER A 64 -2.13 -25.36 5.25
CA SER A 64 -1.05 -25.44 4.28
C SER A 64 -1.02 -24.19 3.41
N ALA A 65 0.16 -23.87 2.88
CA ALA A 65 0.28 -22.79 1.93
C ALA A 65 -0.46 -23.15 0.63
N LEU A 66 -1.02 -22.14 0.00
CA LEU A 66 -1.70 -22.25 -1.28
C LEU A 66 -0.79 -21.67 -2.36
N VAL A 67 -0.64 -22.36 -3.47
CA VAL A 67 0.12 -21.89 -4.63
C VAL A 67 -0.87 -21.56 -5.74
N TYR A 68 -0.80 -20.31 -6.18
CA TYR A 68 -1.60 -19.80 -7.29
C TYR A 68 -0.73 -18.91 -8.16
N SER A 69 -0.72 -19.19 -9.47
CA SER A 69 0.06 -18.45 -10.47
C SER A 69 1.54 -18.25 -10.10
N GLY A 70 2.17 -19.30 -9.56
CA GLY A 70 3.59 -19.27 -9.15
C GLY A 70 3.88 -18.54 -7.83
N SER A 71 2.87 -17.87 -7.26
CA SER A 71 2.96 -17.21 -5.96
C SER A 71 2.50 -18.14 -4.84
N THR A 72 3.13 -18.02 -3.68
CA THR A 72 2.78 -18.76 -2.46
C THR A 72 2.00 -17.84 -1.52
N TYR A 73 0.81 -18.28 -1.14
CA TYR A 73 -0.08 -17.62 -0.21
C TYR A 73 -0.12 -18.41 1.08
N VAL A 74 -0.06 -17.70 2.21
CA VAL A 74 -0.02 -18.31 3.54
C VAL A 74 -1.30 -17.99 4.32
N PRO A 75 -1.72 -18.85 5.27
CA PRO A 75 -2.90 -18.60 6.08
C PRO A 75 -2.69 -17.35 6.97
N LEU A 76 -3.26 -16.22 6.55
CA LEU A 76 -3.04 -14.91 7.15
C LEU A 76 -3.29 -14.90 8.67
N ARG A 77 -4.45 -15.40 9.11
CA ARG A 77 -4.84 -15.43 10.52
C ARG A 77 -3.83 -16.20 11.38
N ALA A 78 -3.49 -17.43 10.97
CA ALA A 78 -2.56 -18.26 11.73
C ALA A 78 -1.16 -17.62 11.84
N VAL A 79 -0.67 -17.00 10.76
CA VAL A 79 0.63 -16.32 10.77
C VAL A 79 0.60 -15.09 11.66
N SER A 80 -0.44 -14.26 11.55
CA SER A 80 -0.59 -13.02 12.32
C SER A 80 -0.76 -13.29 13.81
N GLU A 81 -1.60 -14.26 14.18
CA GLU A 81 -1.81 -14.67 15.58
C GLU A 81 -0.53 -15.22 16.20
N ALA A 82 0.26 -15.96 15.43
CA ALA A 82 1.54 -16.46 15.91
C ALA A 82 2.58 -15.35 16.12
N LEU A 83 2.41 -14.20 15.46
CA LEU A 83 3.18 -12.98 15.66
C LEU A 83 2.58 -12.03 16.71
N GLY A 84 1.54 -12.46 17.43
CA GLY A 84 0.88 -11.66 18.48
C GLY A 84 -0.13 -10.64 17.98
N ALA A 85 -0.60 -10.78 16.73
CA ALA A 85 -1.64 -9.94 16.15
C ALA A 85 -2.99 -10.65 16.05
N GLU A 86 -4.06 -9.95 16.40
CA GLU A 86 -5.43 -10.42 16.24
C GLU A 86 -5.92 -10.15 14.82
N VAL A 87 -6.62 -11.10 14.20
CA VAL A 87 -7.17 -10.96 12.84
C VAL A 87 -8.67 -11.15 12.83
N ASP A 88 -9.38 -10.06 12.56
CA ASP A 88 -10.82 -10.06 12.41
C ASP A 88 -11.24 -9.96 10.93
N PHE A 89 -12.38 -10.56 10.59
CA PHE A 89 -12.99 -10.43 9.27
C PHE A 89 -14.43 -9.98 9.43
N ASP A 90 -14.69 -8.73 9.04
CA ASP A 90 -16.04 -8.21 8.96
C ASP A 90 -16.65 -8.57 7.60
N ALA A 91 -17.59 -9.51 7.63
CA ALA A 91 -18.30 -9.99 6.45
C ALA A 91 -19.21 -8.92 5.81
N ASN A 92 -19.70 -7.94 6.58
CA ASN A 92 -20.56 -6.88 6.05
C ASN A 92 -19.75 -5.93 5.18
N SER A 93 -18.55 -5.59 5.65
CA SER A 93 -17.65 -4.66 4.99
C SER A 93 -16.55 -5.33 4.16
N SER A 94 -16.59 -6.66 4.04
CA SER A 94 -15.57 -7.48 3.39
C SER A 94 -14.14 -7.08 3.78
N THR A 95 -13.95 -6.68 5.03
CA THR A 95 -12.70 -6.11 5.53
C THR A 95 -12.01 -7.06 6.47
N ILE A 96 -10.72 -7.31 6.23
CA ILE A 96 -9.85 -8.03 7.16
C ILE A 96 -9.05 -6.99 7.94
N SER A 97 -9.16 -7.01 9.27
CA SER A 97 -8.40 -6.14 10.18
C SER A 97 -7.33 -6.94 10.89
N ILE A 98 -6.12 -6.41 10.99
CA ILE A 98 -4.99 -7.04 11.70
C ILE A 98 -4.51 -6.08 12.79
N ASN A 99 -4.69 -6.46 14.05
CA ASN A 99 -4.40 -5.64 15.22
C ASN A 99 -3.23 -6.28 16.00
N SER A 100 -2.03 -5.74 15.89
CA SER A 100 -0.87 -6.23 16.65
C SER A 100 -0.90 -5.71 18.08
N SER A 101 -0.91 -6.62 19.06
CA SER A 101 -0.71 -6.30 20.49
C SER A 101 0.79 -6.25 20.80
N GLY A 102 1.51 -5.35 20.13
CA GLY A 102 2.96 -5.23 20.27
C GLY A 102 3.34 -3.76 20.21
N ASP A 103 3.67 -3.23 21.39
CA ASP A 103 4.24 -1.90 21.65
C ASP A 103 3.72 -0.80 20.72
N SER A 104 2.67 -0.12 21.18
CA SER A 104 2.42 1.24 20.76
C SER A 104 3.76 1.96 20.71
N GLY A 105 4.20 2.40 19.53
CA GLY A 105 5.08 3.56 19.47
C GLY A 105 4.49 4.57 20.45
N ILE A 106 5.31 5.01 21.42
CA ILE A 106 4.96 5.74 22.63
C ILE A 106 3.53 6.33 22.56
N PRO A 107 2.52 5.70 23.19
CA PRO A 107 1.15 6.16 23.06
C PRO A 107 1.03 7.50 23.80
N TYR A 108 0.54 8.53 23.11
CA TYR A 108 -0.08 9.68 23.75
C TYR A 108 -1.45 9.25 24.28
N ASN A 109 -1.67 9.38 25.59
CA ASN A 109 -2.97 9.10 26.22
C ASN A 109 -3.97 10.22 25.88
N ASP A 110 -5.06 9.90 25.20
CA ASP A 110 -6.32 10.61 25.35
C ASP A 110 -7.42 9.61 25.75
N ASP A 111 -8.26 10.02 26.69
CA ASP A 111 -9.16 9.21 27.49
C ASP A 111 -10.57 9.15 26.86
N SER A 112 -10.97 7.95 26.37
CA SER A 112 -12.38 7.52 26.08
C SER A 112 -13.10 8.25 24.89
N THR A 113 -13.98 7.70 24.04
CA THR A 113 -14.68 6.42 23.84
C THR A 113 -15.35 6.42 22.44
N ALA A 114 -15.62 5.22 21.91
CA ALA A 114 -16.69 4.84 20.95
C ALA A 114 -16.46 4.90 19.41
N SER A 115 -16.04 3.72 18.91
CA SER A 115 -16.72 2.87 17.90
C SER A 115 -16.88 3.30 16.42
N ALA A 116 -16.22 2.52 15.55
CA ALA A 116 -16.50 2.37 14.11
C ALA A 116 -17.85 1.66 13.83
N PRO A 117 -18.39 1.76 12.60
CA PRO A 117 -18.19 0.73 11.55
C PRO A 117 -18.01 1.33 10.13
N ALA A 118 -17.06 0.90 9.29
CA ALA A 118 -16.93 -0.32 8.48
C ALA A 118 -17.42 -0.19 7.00
N ALA A 119 -16.48 -0.56 6.12
CA ALA A 119 -16.28 -0.45 4.66
C ALA A 119 -17.27 -1.06 3.64
N THR A 120 -17.01 -0.82 2.33
CA THR A 120 -16.95 -1.74 1.13
C THR A 120 -17.04 -0.89 -0.16
N SER A 121 -16.56 -1.21 -1.37
CA SER A 121 -15.74 -2.27 -2.00
C SER A 121 -15.50 -1.91 -3.49
N ALA A 122 -14.39 -2.40 -4.07
CA ALA A 122 -14.01 -2.34 -5.50
C ALA A 122 -14.69 -3.42 -6.38
N PRO A 123 -14.51 -3.40 -7.72
CA PRO A 123 -13.79 -4.50 -8.45
C PRO A 123 -12.95 -4.02 -9.69
N ALA A 124 -11.72 -4.47 -9.99
CA ALA A 124 -11.22 -5.72 -10.65
C ALA A 124 -11.60 -5.89 -12.16
N ALA A 125 -10.81 -6.36 -13.16
CA ALA A 125 -9.42 -6.85 -13.33
C ALA A 125 -9.07 -7.13 -14.84
N THR A 126 -7.81 -7.56 -15.12
CA THR A 126 -7.26 -8.43 -16.24
C THR A 126 -6.99 -7.83 -17.66
N SER A 127 -5.95 -8.18 -18.45
CA SER A 127 -4.80 -9.14 -18.40
C SER A 127 -3.78 -8.91 -19.57
N ALA A 128 -2.53 -9.40 -19.41
CA ALA A 128 -1.31 -9.37 -20.29
C ALA A 128 -1.39 -10.27 -21.58
N PRO A 129 -0.35 -10.55 -22.47
CA PRO A 129 1.12 -10.66 -22.22
C PRO A 129 2.18 -10.39 -23.38
N ALA A 130 3.47 -10.46 -22.98
CA ALA A 130 4.70 -10.95 -23.66
C ALA A 130 5.73 -10.00 -24.32
N THR A 131 7.00 -10.18 -23.89
CA THR A 131 8.30 -9.54 -24.24
C THR A 131 8.92 -10.11 -25.54
N PRO A 132 9.85 -9.39 -26.24
CA PRO A 132 11.30 -9.56 -25.96
C PRO A 132 12.24 -8.35 -26.23
N SER A 133 13.32 -8.31 -25.43
CA SER A 133 14.69 -7.80 -25.66
C SER A 133 15.00 -6.33 -26.03
N THR A 134 15.95 -5.79 -25.26
CA THR A 134 16.59 -4.46 -25.15
C THR A 134 17.13 -3.85 -26.46
N PRO A 135 17.12 -2.50 -26.59
CA PRO A 135 18.38 -1.75 -26.47
C PRO A 135 18.28 -0.46 -25.62
N SER A 136 19.41 -0.14 -24.97
CA SER A 136 19.73 1.03 -24.16
C SER A 136 19.23 2.36 -24.77
N THR A 137 18.47 3.12 -23.98
CA THR A 137 17.93 4.46 -24.32
C THR A 137 18.44 5.47 -23.28
N PRO A 138 18.82 6.70 -23.68
CA PRO A 138 19.54 7.67 -22.84
C PRO A 138 18.80 8.00 -21.55
N SER A 139 19.52 7.94 -20.44
CA SER A 139 19.00 8.18 -19.10
C SER A 139 18.65 9.67 -18.91
N THR A 140 17.45 10.07 -19.30
CA THR A 140 16.76 11.19 -18.67
C THR A 140 16.13 10.66 -17.39
N SER A 141 16.68 11.05 -16.24
CA SER A 141 16.13 10.68 -14.94
C SER A 141 14.70 11.24 -14.82
N ASN A 142 13.69 10.39 -14.95
CA ASN A 142 12.29 10.74 -14.69
C ASN A 142 11.83 10.33 -13.29
N GLY A 143 12.70 9.62 -12.53
CA GLY A 143 12.42 9.18 -11.18
C GLY A 143 11.49 8.00 -11.03
N LYS A 144 10.93 7.45 -12.12
CA LYS A 144 9.91 6.39 -12.07
C LYS A 144 10.47 4.98 -11.89
N THR A 145 11.77 4.78 -12.08
CA THR A 145 12.44 3.49 -11.87
C THR A 145 13.73 3.69 -11.09
N PHE A 146 14.27 2.63 -10.50
CA PHE A 146 15.58 2.71 -9.82
C PHE A 146 16.71 3.15 -10.76
N GLY A 147 16.68 2.72 -12.03
CA GLY A 147 17.67 3.11 -13.03
C GLY A 147 17.55 4.56 -13.50
N SER A 148 16.38 5.17 -13.33
CA SER A 148 16.09 6.57 -13.65
C SER A 148 15.88 7.43 -12.40
N ALA A 149 16.31 6.96 -11.23
CA ALA A 149 16.15 7.64 -9.96
C ALA A 149 16.71 9.07 -10.00
N ILE A 150 16.03 9.99 -9.33
CA ILE A 150 16.43 11.40 -9.29
C ILE A 150 17.73 11.54 -8.47
N PRO A 151 18.81 12.09 -9.05
CA PRO A 151 20.05 12.34 -8.30
C PRO A 151 19.88 13.40 -7.22
N VAL A 152 20.72 13.35 -6.19
CA VAL A 152 20.83 14.42 -5.18
C VAL A 152 21.11 15.76 -5.86
N GLY A 153 20.40 16.81 -5.43
CA GLY A 153 20.46 18.15 -6.02
C GLY A 153 19.61 18.33 -7.28
N LYS A 154 18.91 17.29 -7.75
CA LYS A 154 17.92 17.37 -8.83
C LYS A 154 16.50 17.24 -8.28
N SER A 155 15.54 17.69 -9.09
CA SER A 155 14.12 17.73 -8.73
C SER A 155 13.26 17.03 -9.77
N VAL A 156 12.07 16.59 -9.35
CA VAL A 156 10.98 16.18 -10.24
C VAL A 156 9.72 16.94 -9.89
N SER A 157 8.92 17.28 -10.91
CA SER A 157 7.60 17.87 -10.73
C SER A 157 6.51 16.89 -11.14
N PHE A 158 5.42 16.87 -10.38
CA PHE A 158 4.28 16.01 -10.63
C PHE A 158 3.01 16.60 -10.02
N ASP A 159 1.88 16.26 -10.62
CA ASP A 159 0.57 16.49 -10.01
C ASP A 159 0.19 15.25 -9.20
N ASP A 160 -0.36 15.46 -8.01
CA ASP A 160 -0.81 14.35 -7.16
C ASP A 160 -2.18 14.65 -6.56
N PRO A 161 -3.26 14.49 -7.35
CA PRO A 161 -4.61 14.67 -6.86
C PRO A 161 -4.98 13.57 -5.88
N TYR A 162 -5.71 13.94 -4.83
CA TYR A 162 -6.31 13.03 -3.87
C TYR A 162 -7.82 13.17 -3.90
N SER A 163 -8.52 12.05 -3.78
CA SER A 163 -9.96 12.02 -3.61
C SER A 163 -10.34 10.76 -2.86
N TYR A 164 -10.76 10.91 -1.60
CA TYR A 164 -11.23 9.81 -0.78
C TYR A 164 -12.24 10.33 0.25
N ASP A 165 -13.34 9.60 0.42
CA ASP A 165 -14.37 9.85 1.43
C ASP A 165 -14.77 11.34 1.59
N GLY A 166 -15.07 12.00 0.48
CA GLY A 166 -15.54 13.39 0.48
C GLY A 166 -14.45 14.46 0.63
N LEU A 167 -13.22 14.07 0.99
CA LEU A 167 -12.04 14.93 0.91
C LEU A 167 -11.41 14.78 -0.48
N ALA A 168 -11.28 15.89 -1.20
CA ALA A 168 -10.56 15.94 -2.45
C ALA A 168 -9.71 17.20 -2.53
N TYR A 169 -8.47 17.05 -2.98
CA TYR A 169 -7.55 18.15 -3.20
C TYR A 169 -6.60 17.84 -4.35
N THR A 170 -5.92 18.86 -4.84
CA THR A 170 -4.91 18.73 -5.89
C THR A 170 -3.78 19.69 -5.63
N GLY A 171 -2.61 19.37 -6.17
CA GLY A 171 -1.41 20.20 -6.08
C GLY A 171 -0.39 19.81 -7.13
N ASN A 172 0.36 20.80 -7.61
CA ASN A 172 1.55 20.60 -8.42
C ASN A 172 2.77 20.68 -7.51
N TYR A 173 3.40 19.54 -7.29
CA TYR A 173 4.55 19.42 -6.41
C TYR A 173 5.84 19.44 -7.22
N THR A 174 6.86 20.11 -6.71
CA THR A 174 8.25 19.92 -7.10
C THR A 174 9.03 19.45 -5.89
N VAL A 175 9.62 18.26 -5.97
CA VAL A 175 10.36 17.63 -4.87
C VAL A 175 11.82 17.44 -5.27
N SER A 176 12.73 17.70 -4.33
CA SER A 176 14.16 17.40 -4.47
C SER A 176 14.76 16.93 -3.15
N VAL A 177 15.73 16.03 -3.23
CA VAL A 177 16.66 15.74 -2.13
C VAL A 177 17.91 16.56 -2.38
N THR A 178 18.16 17.59 -1.55
CA THR A 178 19.24 18.57 -1.78
C THR A 178 20.57 18.16 -1.15
N SER A 179 20.52 17.35 -0.08
CA SER A 179 21.72 16.75 0.53
C SER A 179 21.37 15.45 1.24
N VAL A 180 22.33 14.53 1.33
CA VAL A 180 22.21 13.30 2.11
C VAL A 180 23.49 13.11 2.91
N LYS A 181 23.37 12.72 4.19
CA LYS A 181 24.51 12.26 5.00
C LYS A 181 24.13 11.01 5.77
N SER A 182 25.10 10.13 6.02
CA SER A 182 24.92 9.06 7.00
C SER A 182 24.76 9.64 8.40
N VAL A 183 23.93 9.01 9.23
CA VAL A 183 23.75 9.37 10.63
C VAL A 183 23.78 8.12 11.50
N THR A 184 24.48 8.19 12.62
CA THR A 184 24.58 7.12 13.60
C THR A 184 23.40 7.14 14.57
N ARG A 185 23.17 6.02 15.27
CA ARG A 185 22.11 5.92 16.30
C ARG A 185 22.31 6.95 17.42
N SER A 186 23.55 7.17 17.85
CA SER A 186 23.88 8.17 18.87
C SER A 186 23.69 9.62 18.38
N GLU A 187 23.91 9.89 17.09
CA GLU A 187 23.58 11.20 16.50
C GLU A 187 22.06 11.41 16.40
N ILE A 188 21.28 10.36 16.13
CA ILE A 188 19.80 10.42 16.22
C ILE A 188 19.37 10.71 17.66
N ALA A 189 19.99 10.07 18.65
CA ALA A 189 19.70 10.36 20.05
C ALA A 189 20.01 11.82 20.42
N ALA A 190 21.08 12.39 19.86
CA ALA A 190 21.43 13.79 20.04
C ALA A 190 20.42 14.77 19.42
N LEU A 191 19.53 14.31 18.53
CA LEU A 191 18.40 15.10 18.02
C LEU A 191 17.19 15.13 18.97
N GLY A 192 17.26 14.46 20.13
CA GLY A 192 16.20 14.43 21.14
C GLY A 192 15.40 13.13 21.19
N PHE A 193 15.74 12.14 20.36
CA PHE A 193 15.07 10.83 20.34
C PHE A 193 15.70 9.85 21.33
N LYS A 194 14.94 8.80 21.68
CA LYS A 194 15.54 7.59 22.25
C LYS A 194 16.51 7.00 21.21
N GLU A 195 17.71 6.60 21.65
CA GLU A 195 18.66 5.95 20.75
C GLU A 195 18.01 4.71 20.11
N PRO A 196 17.98 4.62 18.75
CA PRO A 196 17.42 3.46 18.09
C PRO A 196 18.14 2.18 18.49
N GLU A 197 17.43 1.05 18.50
CA GLU A 197 18.03 -0.25 18.79
C GLU A 197 19.04 -0.64 17.71
N ALA A 198 20.06 -1.41 18.11
CA ALA A 198 21.04 -1.92 17.17
C ALA A 198 20.38 -2.96 16.24
N ASN A 199 20.49 -2.75 14.94
CA ASN A 199 20.00 -3.66 13.92
C ASN A 199 21.11 -3.94 12.90
N SER A 200 21.33 -5.21 12.57
CA SER A 200 22.40 -5.62 11.63
C SER A 200 22.10 -5.27 10.18
N LEU A 201 20.84 -5.02 9.84
CA LEU A 201 20.33 -4.79 8.49
C LEU A 201 19.95 -3.33 8.21
N ILE A 202 19.80 -2.51 9.25
CA ILE A 202 19.33 -1.12 9.13
C ILE A 202 20.43 -0.15 9.54
N GLU A 203 20.66 0.86 8.70
CA GLU A 203 21.36 2.09 9.05
C GLU A 203 20.47 3.30 8.75
N TYR A 204 20.95 4.52 9.02
CA TYR A 204 20.15 5.72 8.86
C TYR A 204 20.87 6.76 8.01
N LYS A 205 20.08 7.46 7.19
CA LYS A 205 20.51 8.68 6.50
C LYS A 205 19.73 9.87 7.05
N LEU A 206 20.36 11.04 7.05
CA LEU A 206 19.69 12.31 7.18
C LEU A 206 19.66 12.97 5.80
N ALA A 207 18.47 13.03 5.20
CA ALA A 207 18.24 13.66 3.91
C ALA A 207 17.63 15.05 4.13
N LYS A 208 18.09 16.05 3.37
CA LYS A 208 17.43 17.35 3.30
C LYS A 208 16.50 17.35 2.10
N VAL A 209 15.20 17.48 2.36
CA VAL A 209 14.15 17.39 1.35
C VAL A 209 13.54 18.76 1.18
N LYS A 210 13.44 19.21 -0.07
CA LYS A 210 12.76 20.44 -0.46
C LYS A 210 11.49 20.11 -1.23
N ILE A 211 10.39 20.69 -0.80
CA ILE A 211 9.07 20.59 -1.40
C ILE A 211 8.61 21.98 -1.79
N ILE A 212 8.20 22.14 -3.03
CA ILE A 212 7.51 23.32 -3.53
C ILE A 212 6.12 22.88 -3.94
N LEU A 213 5.09 23.47 -3.35
CA LEU A 213 3.72 23.32 -3.81
C LEU A 213 3.33 24.56 -4.62
N LYS A 214 2.78 24.31 -5.82
CA LYS A 214 2.10 25.32 -6.62
C LYS A 214 0.67 24.92 -6.89
N ASN A 215 -0.21 25.91 -6.93
CA ASN A 215 -1.62 25.75 -7.28
C ASN A 215 -2.35 24.69 -6.44
N GLY A 216 -1.94 24.50 -5.19
CA GLY A 216 -2.60 23.60 -4.26
C GLY A 216 -4.02 24.06 -4.00
N LYS A 217 -5.00 23.15 -4.03
CA LYS A 217 -6.41 23.53 -3.92
C LYS A 217 -7.23 22.44 -3.27
N LEU A 218 -8.05 22.83 -2.30
CA LEU A 218 -9.15 22.01 -1.83
C LEU A 218 -10.26 21.99 -2.89
N ILE A 219 -10.66 20.80 -3.30
CA ILE A 219 -11.75 20.54 -4.25
C ILE A 219 -13.05 20.31 -3.47
N SER A 220 -13.03 19.43 -2.46
CA SER A 220 -14.16 19.19 -1.56
C SER A 220 -13.67 18.74 -0.19
N ASP A 221 -14.40 19.08 0.86
CA ASP A 221 -14.29 18.47 2.18
C ASP A 221 -15.70 18.43 2.77
N THR A 222 -16.32 17.24 2.78
CA THR A 222 -17.70 17.05 3.26
C THR A 222 -17.76 16.37 4.62
N LYS A 223 -16.59 16.04 5.20
CA LYS A 223 -16.46 15.20 6.39
C LYS A 223 -15.65 15.85 7.50
N HIS A 224 -14.74 16.76 7.18
CA HIS A 224 -13.85 17.37 8.17
C HIS A 224 -14.12 18.87 8.26
N GLU A 225 -14.12 19.39 9.48
CA GLU A 225 -14.33 20.83 9.70
C GLU A 225 -13.02 21.64 9.66
N ASN A 226 -11.84 21.00 9.59
CA ASN A 226 -10.56 21.69 9.87
C ASN A 226 -9.30 21.05 9.25
N THR A 227 -9.32 20.63 7.98
CA THR A 227 -8.12 20.06 7.33
C THR A 227 -7.01 21.11 7.17
N TYR A 228 -5.79 20.83 7.64
CA TYR A 228 -4.64 21.73 7.54
C TYR A 228 -3.86 21.55 6.23
N VAL A 229 -3.26 22.62 5.70
CA VAL A 229 -2.43 22.58 4.49
C VAL A 229 -1.25 21.61 4.68
N SER A 230 -0.63 21.62 5.86
CA SER A 230 0.50 20.75 6.24
C SER A 230 0.13 19.25 6.34
N VAL A 231 -1.16 18.90 6.32
CA VAL A 231 -1.65 17.51 6.43
C VAL A 231 -2.22 16.96 5.12
N ALA A 232 -2.82 17.80 4.28
CA ALA A 232 -3.43 17.35 3.03
C ALA A 232 -2.58 17.67 1.80
N LEU A 233 -1.99 18.86 1.71
CA LEU A 233 -1.27 19.30 0.51
C LEU A 233 0.24 19.01 0.61
N LEU A 234 0.61 17.78 0.93
CA LEU A 234 1.99 17.30 0.95
C LEU A 234 2.16 15.96 0.21
N PRO A 235 3.30 15.73 -0.44
CA PRO A 235 3.63 14.43 -1.02
C PRO A 235 3.97 13.41 0.08
N ALA A 236 3.59 12.15 -0.10
CA ALA A 236 3.83 11.11 0.89
C ALA A 236 5.28 10.59 0.83
N LEU A 237 6.07 10.90 1.86
CA LEU A 237 7.38 10.28 2.08
C LEU A 237 7.19 8.85 2.58
N TRP A 238 7.18 7.88 1.66
CA TRP A 238 6.81 6.50 1.96
C TRP A 238 7.86 5.74 2.78
N GLY A 239 9.14 6.07 2.58
CA GLY A 239 10.26 5.37 3.21
C GLY A 239 11.40 5.13 2.22
N SER A 240 12.15 4.04 2.40
CA SER A 240 13.26 3.67 1.52
C SER A 240 13.03 2.34 0.82
N LYS A 241 13.60 2.23 -0.38
CA LYS A 241 13.59 1.01 -1.19
C LYS A 241 14.98 0.73 -1.74
N THR A 242 15.25 -0.52 -2.03
CA THR A 242 16.45 -0.96 -2.75
C THR A 242 16.07 -1.61 -4.08
N SER A 243 17.00 -1.64 -5.03
CA SER A 243 16.74 -2.21 -6.37
C SER A 243 16.57 -3.74 -6.37
N ASP A 244 17.02 -4.43 -5.31
CA ASP A 244 16.84 -5.87 -5.09
C ASP A 244 15.52 -6.23 -4.36
N GLY A 245 14.67 -5.23 -4.08
CA GLY A 245 13.31 -5.44 -3.59
C GLY A 245 13.11 -5.27 -2.08
N ASN A 246 14.14 -4.92 -1.32
CA ASN A 246 13.97 -4.56 0.10
C ASN A 246 13.26 -3.22 0.21
N SER A 247 12.44 -3.08 1.26
CA SER A 247 11.72 -1.86 1.55
C SER A 247 11.67 -1.63 3.05
N ILE A 248 11.86 -0.39 3.47
CA ILE A 248 11.63 0.05 4.85
C ILE A 248 10.62 1.18 4.79
N ILE A 249 9.48 0.97 5.45
CA ILE A 249 8.36 1.92 5.45
C ILE A 249 8.61 2.98 6.51
N GLY A 250 8.27 4.22 6.17
CA GLY A 250 8.31 5.35 7.06
C GLY A 250 9.63 6.11 7.01
N VAL A 251 9.51 7.38 7.37
CA VAL A 251 10.61 8.29 7.66
C VAL A 251 10.29 9.02 8.96
N THR A 252 11.27 9.70 9.54
CA THR A 252 11.04 10.63 10.64
C THR A 252 11.37 12.03 10.18
N ASP A 253 10.35 12.87 10.03
CA ASP A 253 10.42 14.21 9.50
C ASP A 253 9.88 15.28 10.46
N TYR A 254 9.60 14.90 11.71
CA TYR A 254 9.11 15.73 12.80
C TYR A 254 9.87 15.45 14.10
N GLY A 255 9.70 16.31 15.11
CA GLY A 255 10.17 16.06 16.48
C GLY A 255 11.64 16.40 16.75
N PHE A 256 12.30 17.11 15.85
CA PHE A 256 13.66 17.61 16.04
C PHE A 256 13.88 18.91 15.28
N THR A 257 14.76 19.78 15.77
CA THR A 257 15.00 21.09 15.17
C THR A 257 15.45 21.00 13.72
N GLY A 258 14.74 21.72 12.85
CA GLY A 258 15.05 21.81 11.42
C GLY A 258 14.53 20.62 10.63
N SER A 259 13.58 19.87 11.18
CA SER A 259 12.87 18.82 10.47
C SER A 259 12.03 19.39 9.32
N LEU A 260 11.56 18.54 8.43
CA LEU A 260 10.67 18.97 7.34
C LEU A 260 9.32 19.47 7.86
N ASP A 261 8.80 18.86 8.92
CA ASP A 261 7.58 19.27 9.61
C ASP A 261 7.70 20.70 10.15
N ASP A 262 8.79 21.05 10.87
CA ASP A 262 9.08 22.44 11.29
C ASP A 262 8.99 23.42 10.10
N ALA A 263 9.62 23.05 8.98
CA ALA A 263 9.65 23.87 7.78
C ALA A 263 8.28 23.98 7.09
N LEU A 264 7.45 22.94 7.15
CA LEU A 264 6.08 22.94 6.63
C LEU A 264 5.17 23.79 7.50
N ASP A 265 5.28 23.69 8.81
CA ASP A 265 4.51 24.50 9.75
C ASP A 265 4.85 25.98 9.62
N GLU A 266 6.14 26.34 9.51
CA GLU A 266 6.56 27.72 9.24
C GLU A 266 6.04 28.22 7.88
N ALA A 267 6.17 27.41 6.82
CA ALA A 267 5.79 27.81 5.48
C ALA A 267 4.26 27.91 5.28
N THR A 268 3.49 27.12 6.03
CA THR A 268 2.03 27.08 5.94
C THR A 268 1.34 27.92 7.00
N ASP A 269 2.03 28.28 8.09
CA ASP A 269 1.53 29.10 9.21
C ASP A 269 0.22 28.52 9.81
N GLY A 270 0.17 27.19 9.96
CA GLY A 270 -1.00 26.49 10.49
C GLY A 270 -2.29 26.74 9.69
N LYS A 271 -2.19 27.12 8.41
CA LYS A 271 -3.36 27.45 7.59
C LYS A 271 -4.24 26.23 7.38
N LYS A 272 -5.53 26.46 7.55
CA LYS A 272 -6.59 25.51 7.20
C LYS A 272 -6.95 25.64 5.73
N LEU A 273 -7.34 24.52 5.14
CA LEU A 273 -7.89 24.46 3.80
C LEU A 273 -9.27 25.10 3.77
N VAL A 274 -9.47 25.95 2.77
CA VAL A 274 -10.71 26.65 2.49
C VAL A 274 -11.06 26.43 1.03
N SER A 275 -12.31 26.03 0.78
CA SER A 275 -12.78 25.76 -0.58
C SER A 275 -12.62 27.00 -1.47
N GLY A 276 -12.08 26.79 -2.67
CA GLY A 276 -11.84 27.86 -3.65
C GLY A 276 -10.55 28.65 -3.45
N GLN A 277 -9.84 28.50 -2.31
CA GLN A 277 -8.53 29.11 -2.13
C GLN A 277 -7.41 28.32 -2.82
N THR A 278 -6.35 29.03 -3.18
CA THR A 278 -5.13 28.46 -3.75
C THR A 278 -3.99 28.60 -2.76
N TYR A 279 -3.27 27.51 -2.54
CA TYR A 279 -2.15 27.39 -1.62
C TYR A 279 -0.87 27.17 -2.40
N ASN A 280 0.18 27.85 -1.96
CA ASN A 280 1.54 27.70 -2.46
C ASN A 280 2.47 27.76 -1.26
N TYR A 281 3.47 26.91 -1.22
CA TYR A 281 4.51 26.98 -0.20
C TYR A 281 5.84 26.48 -0.75
N THR A 282 6.91 26.80 -0.03
CA THR A 282 8.21 26.15 -0.19
C THR A 282 8.71 25.80 1.20
N ALA A 283 8.95 24.52 1.44
CA ALA A 283 9.50 24.00 2.67
C ALA A 283 10.76 23.20 2.36
N GLU A 284 11.81 23.37 3.15
CA GLU A 284 13.03 22.59 3.02
C GLU A 284 13.56 22.24 4.41
N GLY A 285 13.51 20.96 4.76
CA GLY A 285 13.90 20.49 6.07
C GLY A 285 14.50 19.09 6.03
N LEU A 286 14.89 18.62 7.21
CA LEU A 286 15.59 17.36 7.39
C LEU A 286 14.62 16.21 7.62
N VAL A 287 14.98 15.04 7.10
CA VAL A 287 14.24 13.80 7.21
C VAL A 287 15.22 12.68 7.56
N ILE A 288 14.98 11.96 8.65
CA ILE A 288 15.71 10.75 9.01
C ILE A 288 15.07 9.59 8.22
N VAL A 289 15.89 8.91 7.42
CA VAL A 289 15.47 7.81 6.57
C VAL A 289 16.17 6.53 7.01
N PRO A 290 15.45 5.54 7.56
CA PRO A 290 15.99 4.20 7.74
C PRO A 290 16.28 3.58 6.38
N VAL A 291 17.44 2.95 6.22
CA VAL A 291 17.90 2.38 4.95
C VAL A 291 18.51 1.00 5.14
N THR A 292 18.48 0.17 4.10
CA THR A 292 19.11 -1.16 4.11
C THR A 292 20.63 -1.00 4.07
N LYS A 293 21.30 -1.52 5.09
CA LYS A 293 22.74 -1.41 5.26
C LYS A 293 23.50 -2.06 4.10
N GLY A 294 24.47 -1.33 3.55
CA GLY A 294 25.35 -1.82 2.47
C GLY A 294 24.70 -1.90 1.09
N SER A 295 23.48 -1.39 0.92
CA SER A 295 22.74 -1.38 -0.34
C SER A 295 22.63 0.01 -0.94
N ALA A 296 22.34 0.08 -2.24
CA ALA A 296 21.86 1.30 -2.85
C ALA A 296 20.40 1.54 -2.44
N ASN A 297 20.15 2.62 -1.71
CA ASN A 297 18.84 3.00 -1.19
C ASN A 297 18.25 4.21 -1.91
N TYR A 298 16.92 4.23 -2.01
CA TYR A 298 16.17 5.30 -2.65
C TYR A 298 15.06 5.80 -1.73
N LEU A 299 15.04 7.10 -1.44
CA LEU A 299 13.89 7.72 -0.79
C LEU A 299 12.73 7.65 -1.77
N THR A 300 11.61 7.13 -1.29
CA THR A 300 10.44 6.84 -2.11
C THR A 300 9.33 7.84 -1.78
N ILE A 301 8.91 8.58 -2.79
CA ILE A 301 7.66 9.35 -2.74
C ILE A 301 6.57 8.48 -3.32
N GLN A 302 5.50 8.25 -2.56
CA GLN A 302 4.31 7.57 -3.08
C GLN A 302 3.27 8.59 -3.52
N LEU A 303 2.70 8.37 -4.69
CA LEU A 303 1.59 9.14 -5.22
C LEU A 303 0.26 8.63 -4.66
N ASN A 304 -0.71 9.52 -4.55
CA ASN A 304 -2.05 9.22 -4.08
C ASN A 304 -2.82 8.31 -5.06
N ASN A 305 -2.56 8.42 -6.37
CA ASN A 305 -3.07 7.47 -7.35
C ASN A 305 -2.32 6.13 -7.25
N LYS A 306 -3.04 5.11 -6.78
CA LYS A 306 -2.53 3.74 -6.56
C LYS A 306 -3.00 2.73 -7.60
N ASP A 307 -3.69 3.18 -8.65
CA ASP A 307 -4.25 2.30 -9.69
C ASP A 307 -3.16 1.57 -10.48
N ASP A 308 -1.97 2.17 -10.53
CA ASP A 308 -0.77 1.59 -11.12
C ASP A 308 0.37 1.63 -10.10
N TYR A 309 0.51 0.53 -9.35
CA TYR A 309 1.50 0.41 -8.28
C TYR A 309 2.92 0.72 -8.78
N ASP A 310 3.29 0.22 -9.96
CA ASP A 310 4.65 0.39 -10.49
C ASP A 310 4.94 1.86 -10.85
N ASN A 311 3.90 2.61 -11.26
CA ASN A 311 4.01 4.05 -11.56
C ASN A 311 3.65 4.97 -10.38
N SER A 312 3.21 4.42 -9.25
CA SER A 312 2.82 5.16 -8.05
C SER A 312 3.99 5.74 -7.26
N PHE A 313 5.23 5.59 -7.73
CA PHE A 313 6.41 6.01 -7.00
C PHE A 313 7.32 6.96 -7.77
N PHE A 314 8.04 7.79 -7.02
CA PHE A 314 9.27 8.44 -7.45
C PHE A 314 10.41 8.07 -6.51
N TYR A 315 11.59 7.84 -7.08
CA TYR A 315 12.78 7.35 -6.39
C TYR A 315 13.89 8.40 -6.40
N PHE A 316 14.35 8.85 -5.24
CA PHE A 316 15.48 9.76 -5.09
C PHE A 316 16.69 9.02 -4.53
N ASN A 317 17.86 9.23 -5.11
CA ASN A 317 19.08 8.55 -4.67
C ASN A 317 19.49 9.02 -3.26
N LEU A 318 19.84 8.07 -2.39
CA LEU A 318 20.33 8.32 -1.02
C LEU A 318 21.80 7.95 -0.81
N GLN A 319 22.50 7.67 -1.91
CA GLN A 319 23.93 7.37 -1.90
C GLN A 319 24.76 8.65 -1.83
#